data_AF-A0A0B6YW97-F1
#
_entry.id   AF-A0A0B6YW97-F1
#
_cell.length_a   1.000
_cell.length_b   1.000
_cell.length_c   1.000
_cell.angle_alpha   90.00
_cell.angle_beta   90.00
_cell.angle_gamma   90.00
#
_symmetry.space_group_name_H-M   'P 1'
#
loop_
_entity.id
_entity.type
_entity.pdbx_description
1 polymer ?
#
loop_
_entity_poly.entity_id
_entity_poly.type
_entity_poly.pdbx_seq_one_letter_code
_entity_poly.pdbx_strand_id
1 'polypeptide(L)'
;SQNPKVSKATMLQKTAEYCKKLKAERTHMQKESTILKQEIDSLNSAISSVQSQLPETGAPVTRQRKDQMEEMFDEYVRVRTTENSKFWIFSVLMSTLYDSYCNSVSTSSMEELCRTTMAWLDQSGSLVTLRPKVLNALRKLSTSTPILTEPQKMRQHALQAVAKKAKGQQGNNNNMMSK
;
A
#
# COMPACT_ATOMS: atom_id res chain seq x y z
N SER A 1 -29.07 13.05 63.10
CA SER A 1 -28.84 12.21 61.91
C SER A 1 -28.58 10.79 62.35
N GLN A 2 -29.52 9.88 62.08
CA GLN A 2 -29.52 8.51 62.61
C GLN A 2 -28.37 7.69 62.03
N ASN A 3 -27.47 7.24 62.89
CA ASN A 3 -26.44 6.25 62.56
C ASN A 3 -27.08 4.86 62.77
N PRO A 4 -27.39 4.09 61.71
CA PRO A 4 -28.01 2.78 61.91
C PRO A 4 -26.94 1.90 62.54
N LYS A 5 -27.14 1.52 63.81
CA LYS A 5 -26.33 0.50 64.48
C LYS A 5 -26.43 -0.77 63.65
N VAL A 6 -25.47 -1.00 62.76
CA VAL A 6 -25.42 -2.19 61.92
C VAL A 6 -25.31 -3.39 62.86
N SER A 7 -26.37 -4.19 62.93
CA SER A 7 -26.41 -5.36 63.81
C SER A 7 -25.36 -6.38 63.36
N LYS A 8 -24.79 -7.14 64.31
CA LYS A 8 -23.81 -8.21 64.02
C LYS A 8 -24.33 -9.18 62.95
N ALA A 9 -25.64 -9.45 62.95
CA ALA A 9 -26.29 -10.26 61.93
C ALA A 9 -26.22 -9.62 60.52
N THR A 10 -26.46 -8.31 60.42
CA THR A 10 -26.37 -7.55 59.16
C THR A 10 -24.94 -7.49 58.62
N MET A 11 -23.94 -7.39 59.51
CA MET A 11 -22.52 -7.44 59.12
C MET A 11 -22.11 -8.81 58.59
N LEU A 12 -22.55 -9.90 59.24
CA LEU A 12 -22.32 -11.27 58.76
C LEU A 12 -22.98 -11.51 57.40
N GLN A 13 -24.22 -11.02 57.22
CA GLN A 13 -24.93 -11.13 55.95
C GLN A 13 -24.20 -10.40 54.82
N LYS A 14 -23.77 -9.15 55.04
CA LYS A 14 -22.95 -8.41 54.06
C LYS A 14 -21.62 -9.11 53.75
N THR A 15 -20.99 -9.72 54.75
CA THR A 15 -19.74 -10.48 54.55
C THR A 15 -19.97 -11.71 53.69
N ALA A 16 -21.07 -12.45 53.94
CA ALA A 16 -21.45 -13.60 53.13
C ALA A 16 -21.76 -13.21 51.67
N GLU A 17 -22.48 -12.10 51.47
CA GLU A 17 -22.76 -11.53 50.14
C GLU A 17 -21.47 -11.09 49.42
N TYR A 18 -20.56 -10.44 50.13
CA TYR A 18 -19.27 -10.03 49.59
C TYR A 18 -18.39 -11.22 49.19
N CYS A 19 -18.33 -12.27 50.02
CA CYS A 19 -17.65 -13.53 49.68
C CYS A 19 -18.25 -14.20 48.44
N LYS A 20 -19.60 -14.17 48.28
CA LYS A 20 -20.26 -14.66 47.07
C LYS A 20 -19.84 -13.84 45.84
N LYS A 21 -19.81 -12.51 45.96
CA LYS A 21 -19.35 -11.61 44.89
C LYS A 21 -17.92 -11.91 44.47
N LEU A 22 -16.98 -11.99 45.42
CA LEU A 22 -15.57 -12.30 45.13
C LEU A 22 -15.39 -13.67 44.45
N LYS A 23 -16.17 -14.69 44.87
CA LYS A 23 -16.16 -15.99 44.20
C LYS A 23 -16.66 -15.91 42.76
N ALA A 24 -17.71 -15.14 42.50
CA ALA A 24 -18.23 -14.92 41.15
C ALA A 24 -17.25 -14.14 40.26
N GLU A 25 -16.58 -13.13 40.81
CA GLU A 25 -15.57 -12.35 40.11
C GLU A 25 -14.33 -13.19 39.77
N ARG A 26 -13.88 -14.04 40.70
CA ARG A 26 -12.80 -15.00 40.43
C ARG A 26 -13.17 -15.96 39.31
N THR A 27 -14.38 -16.52 39.31
CA THR A 27 -14.80 -17.45 38.24
C THR A 27 -14.96 -16.74 36.90
N HIS A 28 -15.40 -15.48 36.90
CA HIS A 28 -15.46 -14.65 35.69
C HIS A 28 -14.05 -14.40 35.11
N MET A 29 -13.10 -13.92 35.92
CA MET A 29 -11.71 -13.70 35.48
C MET A 29 -11.05 -14.97 34.97
N GLN A 30 -11.33 -16.12 35.59
CA GLN A 30 -10.80 -17.41 35.13
C GLN A 30 -11.34 -17.82 33.76
N LYS A 31 -12.62 -17.51 33.48
CA LYS A 31 -13.22 -17.74 32.16
C LYS A 31 -12.61 -16.82 31.11
N GLU A 32 -12.49 -15.53 31.40
CA GLU A 32 -11.85 -14.58 30.46
C GLU A 32 -10.39 -14.96 30.18
N SER A 33 -9.62 -15.35 31.19
CA SER A 33 -8.24 -15.84 30.99
C SER A 33 -8.17 -17.06 30.07
N THR A 34 -9.15 -17.97 30.17
CA THR A 34 -9.23 -19.14 29.30
C THR A 34 -9.55 -18.73 27.86
N ILE A 35 -10.50 -17.81 27.66
CA ILE A 35 -10.88 -17.29 26.34
C ILE A 35 -9.69 -16.59 25.67
N LEU A 36 -9.00 -15.70 26.38
CA LEU A 36 -7.84 -14.98 25.85
C LEU A 36 -6.71 -15.93 25.43
N LYS A 37 -6.49 -17.02 26.18
CA LYS A 37 -5.51 -18.05 25.80
C LYS A 37 -5.91 -18.75 24.50
N GLN A 38 -7.19 -19.10 24.34
CA GLN A 38 -7.69 -19.68 23.09
C GLN A 38 -7.55 -18.73 21.90
N GLU A 39 -7.76 -17.42 22.12
CA GLU A 39 -7.58 -16.41 21.08
C GLU A 39 -6.11 -16.26 20.68
N ILE A 40 -5.18 -16.29 21.64
CA ILE A 40 -3.74 -16.33 21.37
C ILE A 40 -3.39 -17.56 20.51
N ASP A 41 -3.89 -18.75 20.86
CA ASP A 41 -3.60 -19.98 20.12
C ASP A 41 -4.17 -19.93 18.69
N SER A 42 -5.36 -19.36 18.52
CA SER A 42 -5.99 -19.12 17.22
C SER A 42 -5.16 -18.16 16.36
N LEU A 43 -4.74 -17.03 16.93
CA LEU A 43 -3.92 -16.04 16.24
C LEU A 43 -2.56 -16.62 15.86
N ASN A 44 -1.91 -17.35 16.76
CA ASN A 44 -0.64 -18.03 16.48
C ASN A 44 -0.77 -19.05 15.35
N SER A 45 -1.88 -19.79 15.31
CA SER A 45 -2.18 -20.73 14.23
C SER A 45 -2.37 -20.01 12.89
N ALA A 46 -3.08 -18.88 12.89
CA ALA A 46 -3.27 -18.05 11.70
C ALA A 46 -1.94 -17.46 11.20
N ILE A 47 -1.10 -16.94 12.09
CA ILE A 47 0.24 -16.42 11.76
C ILE A 47 1.10 -17.53 11.15
N SER A 48 1.13 -18.70 11.78
CA SER A 48 1.93 -19.85 11.30
C SER A 48 1.47 -20.31 9.91
N SER A 49 0.15 -20.31 9.65
CA SER A 49 -0.41 -20.65 8.34
C SER A 49 -0.02 -19.65 7.25
N VAL A 50 0.02 -18.35 7.57
CA VAL A 50 0.48 -17.33 6.60
C VAL A 50 1.99 -17.45 6.39
N GLN A 51 2.77 -17.68 7.44
CA GLN A 51 4.21 -17.83 7.36
C GLN A 51 4.65 -19.06 6.56
N SER A 52 3.92 -20.18 6.65
CA SER A 52 4.22 -21.39 5.87
C SER A 52 3.96 -21.23 4.37
N GLN A 53 3.18 -20.22 3.98
CA GLN A 53 2.94 -19.86 2.58
C GLN A 53 3.99 -18.89 2.03
N LEU A 54 4.89 -18.36 2.88
CA LEU A 54 5.98 -17.51 2.44
C LEU A 54 7.12 -18.35 1.82
N PRO A 55 7.77 -17.85 0.75
CA PRO A 55 8.99 -18.48 0.22
C PRO A 55 10.10 -18.56 1.28
N GLU A 56 11.07 -19.48 1.12
CA GLU A 56 12.25 -19.57 2.01
C GLU A 56 13.06 -18.25 2.09
N THR A 57 12.95 -17.40 1.07
CA THR A 57 13.55 -16.05 1.02
C THR A 57 12.69 -14.95 1.66
N GLY A 58 11.56 -15.29 2.29
CA GLY A 58 10.57 -14.35 2.81
C GLY A 58 9.66 -13.75 1.72
N ALA A 59 8.76 -12.86 2.13
CA ALA A 59 7.90 -12.13 1.19
C ALA A 59 8.76 -11.30 0.22
N PRO A 60 8.56 -11.41 -1.11
CA PRO A 60 9.36 -10.66 -2.06
C PRO A 60 9.26 -9.16 -1.80
N VAL A 61 10.41 -8.48 -1.80
CA VAL A 61 10.53 -7.03 -1.69
C VAL A 61 9.96 -6.37 -2.96
N THR A 62 8.64 -6.31 -3.06
CA THR A 62 7.90 -5.72 -4.19
C THR A 62 8.19 -4.23 -4.36
N ARG A 63 8.58 -3.53 -3.28
CA ARG A 63 8.99 -2.11 -3.33
C ARG A 63 10.28 -1.87 -4.11
N GLN A 64 11.37 -2.57 -3.80
CA GLN A 64 12.66 -2.38 -4.51
C GLN A 64 12.54 -2.66 -6.01
N ARG A 65 11.73 -3.67 -6.41
CA ARG A 65 11.47 -3.94 -7.83
C ARG A 65 10.70 -2.81 -8.50
N LYS A 66 9.67 -2.27 -7.83
CA LYS A 66 8.92 -1.12 -8.34
C LYS A 66 9.84 0.09 -8.53
N ASP A 67 10.70 0.38 -7.55
CA ASP A 67 11.64 1.49 -7.60
C ASP A 67 12.64 1.34 -8.76
N GLN A 68 13.22 0.14 -8.96
CA GLN A 68 14.13 -0.13 -10.08
C GLN A 68 13.44 -0.04 -11.45
N MET A 69 12.24 -0.60 -11.58
CA MET A 69 11.50 -0.48 -12.84
C MET A 69 11.14 0.97 -13.12
N GLU A 70 10.76 1.75 -12.09
CA GLU A 70 10.42 3.17 -12.22
C GLU A 70 11.63 3.99 -12.67
N GLU A 71 12.83 3.70 -12.15
CA GLU A 71 14.09 4.29 -12.64
C GLU A 71 14.34 3.98 -14.12
N MET A 72 14.18 2.72 -14.54
CA MET A 72 14.34 2.33 -15.95
C MET A 72 13.33 3.03 -16.86
N PHE A 73 12.08 3.17 -16.40
CA PHE A 73 11.04 3.87 -17.14
C PHE A 73 11.35 5.36 -17.27
N ASP A 74 11.77 6.01 -16.18
CA ASP A 74 12.10 7.44 -16.18
C ASP A 74 13.31 7.75 -17.06
N GLU A 75 14.33 6.89 -17.05
CA GLU A 75 15.48 7.02 -17.93
C GLU A 75 15.09 6.84 -19.41
N TYR A 76 14.26 5.82 -19.71
CA TYR A 76 13.74 5.63 -21.07
C TYR A 76 12.94 6.84 -21.55
N VAL A 77 12.07 7.40 -20.71
CA VAL A 77 11.30 8.61 -21.02
C VAL A 77 12.21 9.80 -21.24
N ARG A 78 13.29 9.95 -20.45
CA ARG A 78 14.27 11.03 -20.61
C ARG A 78 14.96 10.98 -21.97
N VAL A 79 15.48 9.82 -22.36
CA VAL A 79 16.15 9.62 -23.65
C VAL A 79 15.19 9.93 -24.80
N ARG A 80 14.01 9.30 -24.82
CA ARG A 80 13.03 9.44 -25.90
C ARG A 80 12.43 10.84 -25.98
N THR A 81 12.25 11.52 -24.86
CA THR A 81 11.76 12.92 -24.81
C THR A 81 12.80 13.89 -25.37
N THR A 82 14.09 13.61 -25.18
CA THR A 82 15.18 14.44 -25.70
C THR A 82 15.22 14.40 -27.23
N GLU A 83 15.06 13.20 -27.80
CA GLU A 83 14.94 12.98 -29.24
C GLU A 83 13.64 13.56 -29.81
N ASN A 84 12.51 13.29 -29.15
CA ASN A 84 11.19 13.72 -29.59
C ASN A 84 10.35 14.21 -28.40
N SER A 85 10.17 15.53 -28.30
CA SER A 85 9.43 16.11 -27.18
C SER A 85 7.94 15.74 -27.13
N LYS A 86 7.35 15.29 -28.25
CA LYS A 86 5.97 14.79 -28.25
C LYS A 86 5.83 13.47 -27.50
N PHE A 87 6.92 12.70 -27.38
CA PHE A 87 6.96 11.45 -26.62
C PHE A 87 6.63 11.67 -25.14
N TRP A 88 6.96 12.84 -24.59
CA TRP A 88 6.65 13.15 -23.21
C TRP A 88 5.14 13.07 -22.92
N ILE A 89 4.29 13.53 -23.83
CA ILE A 89 2.83 13.42 -23.69
C ILE A 89 2.43 11.94 -23.60
N PHE A 90 2.97 11.12 -24.50
CA PHE A 90 2.74 9.68 -24.48
C PHE A 90 3.19 9.06 -23.16
N SER A 91 4.35 9.47 -22.62
CA SER A 91 4.84 8.98 -21.33
C SER A 91 3.91 9.32 -20.16
N VAL A 92 3.30 10.51 -20.15
CA VAL A 92 2.32 10.93 -19.14
C VAL A 92 1.03 10.10 -19.24
N LEU A 93 0.64 9.69 -20.44
CA LEU A 93 -0.49 8.79 -20.62
C LEU A 93 -0.13 7.37 -20.14
N MET A 94 1.03 6.86 -20.56
CA MET A 94 1.49 5.53 -20.20
C MET A 94 1.79 5.36 -18.71
N SER A 95 2.23 6.41 -18.01
CA SER A 95 2.46 6.34 -16.57
C SER A 95 1.20 5.95 -15.78
N THR A 96 0.01 6.26 -16.30
CA THR A 96 -1.26 5.86 -15.67
C THR A 96 -1.56 4.37 -15.75
N LEU A 97 -0.95 3.68 -16.72
CA LEU A 97 -1.07 2.24 -16.94
C LEU A 97 0.11 1.49 -16.31
N TYR A 98 1.26 2.12 -16.28
CA TYR A 98 2.51 1.59 -15.77
C TYR A 98 2.40 1.07 -14.33
N ASP A 99 1.80 1.85 -13.43
CA ASP A 99 1.64 1.42 -12.03
C ASP A 99 0.78 0.15 -11.91
N SER A 100 -0.28 0.06 -12.72
CA SER A 100 -1.12 -1.14 -12.78
C SER A 100 -0.36 -2.34 -13.36
N TYR A 101 0.47 -2.12 -14.39
CA TYR A 101 1.30 -3.16 -14.98
C TYR A 101 2.29 -3.73 -13.96
N CYS A 102 3.04 -2.88 -13.26
CA CYS A 102 4.03 -3.29 -12.27
C CYS A 102 3.41 -4.07 -11.10
N ASN A 103 2.16 -3.80 -10.75
CA ASN A 103 1.46 -4.50 -9.67
C ASN A 103 0.82 -5.83 -10.12
N SER A 104 0.47 -5.97 -11.40
CA SER A 104 -0.29 -7.12 -11.92
C SER A 104 0.54 -8.13 -12.69
N VAL A 105 1.69 -7.73 -13.24
CA VAL A 105 2.51 -8.58 -14.11
C VAL A 105 3.64 -9.24 -13.34
N SER A 106 3.72 -10.57 -13.47
CA SER A 106 4.75 -11.39 -12.85
C SER A 106 5.99 -11.46 -13.73
N THR A 107 7.16 -11.45 -13.11
CA THR A 107 8.47 -11.63 -13.78
C THR A 107 9.18 -12.92 -13.34
N SER A 108 8.46 -13.83 -12.69
CA SER A 108 9.03 -15.06 -12.10
C SER A 108 9.49 -16.07 -13.15
N SER A 109 8.85 -16.10 -14.32
CA SER A 109 9.26 -16.91 -15.48
C SER A 109 8.73 -16.28 -16.75
N MET A 110 9.25 -16.67 -17.91
CA MET A 110 8.76 -16.20 -19.21
C MET A 110 7.28 -16.57 -19.43
N GLU A 111 6.87 -17.76 -19.00
CA GLU A 111 5.49 -18.23 -19.12
C GLU A 111 4.54 -17.42 -18.23
N GLU A 112 4.90 -17.20 -16.96
CA GLU A 112 4.12 -16.35 -16.04
C GLU A 112 4.05 -14.90 -16.53
N LEU A 113 5.15 -14.37 -17.07
CA LEU A 113 5.21 -13.04 -17.65
C LEU A 113 4.20 -12.89 -18.79
N CYS A 114 4.23 -13.80 -19.77
CA CYS A 114 3.29 -13.79 -20.88
C CYS A 114 1.84 -13.91 -20.40
N ARG A 115 1.56 -14.90 -19.54
CA ARG A 115 0.21 -15.17 -19.04
C ARG A 115 -0.36 -13.98 -18.26
N THR A 116 0.41 -13.43 -17.31
CA THR A 116 -0.05 -12.31 -16.48
C THR A 116 -0.11 -10.99 -17.26
N THR A 117 0.76 -10.78 -18.25
CA THR A 117 0.66 -9.63 -19.16
C THR A 117 -0.61 -9.67 -19.99
N MET A 118 -0.95 -10.83 -20.57
CA MET A 118 -2.19 -10.98 -21.34
C MET A 118 -3.42 -10.76 -20.45
N ALA A 119 -3.44 -11.38 -19.27
CA ALA A 119 -4.53 -11.18 -18.31
C ALA A 119 -4.68 -9.72 -17.87
N TRP A 120 -3.56 -9.02 -17.62
CA TRP A 120 -3.57 -7.59 -17.32
C TRP A 120 -4.11 -6.77 -18.48
N LEU A 121 -3.73 -7.10 -19.72
CA LEU A 121 -4.18 -6.40 -20.92
C LEU A 121 -5.70 -6.56 -21.14
N ASP A 122 -6.25 -7.74 -20.90
CA ASP A 122 -7.70 -7.97 -21.03
C ASP A 122 -8.49 -7.14 -20.03
N GLN A 123 -7.97 -6.97 -18.81
CA GLN A 123 -8.64 -6.21 -17.74
C GLN A 123 -8.44 -4.69 -17.89
N SER A 124 -7.22 -4.26 -18.21
CA SER A 124 -6.80 -2.86 -18.20
C SER A 124 -6.85 -2.19 -19.57
N GLY A 125 -6.77 -2.99 -20.64
CA GLY A 125 -6.72 -2.55 -22.04
C GLY A 125 -8.08 -2.33 -22.68
N SER A 126 -9.19 -2.65 -22.00
CA SER A 126 -10.52 -2.35 -22.53
C SER A 126 -10.71 -0.84 -22.72
N LEU A 127 -11.39 -0.45 -23.81
CA LEU A 127 -11.61 0.97 -24.10
C LEU A 127 -12.45 1.67 -23.03
N VAL A 128 -13.33 0.91 -22.36
CA VAL A 128 -14.14 1.39 -21.23
C VAL A 128 -13.26 1.74 -20.03
N THR A 129 -12.22 0.95 -19.76
CA THR A 129 -11.25 1.19 -18.69
C THR A 129 -10.23 2.28 -19.06
N LEU A 130 -9.75 2.29 -20.31
CA LEU A 130 -8.71 3.22 -20.76
C LEU A 130 -9.23 4.66 -20.94
N ARG A 131 -10.43 4.84 -21.51
CA ARG A 131 -11.00 6.16 -21.81
C ARG A 131 -10.99 7.11 -20.60
N PRO A 132 -11.50 6.75 -19.41
CA PRO A 132 -11.44 7.64 -18.25
C PRO A 132 -10.01 7.91 -17.77
N LYS A 133 -9.09 6.94 -17.83
CA LYS A 133 -7.68 7.14 -17.43
C LYS A 133 -6.98 8.14 -18.36
N VAL A 134 -7.09 7.93 -19.67
CA VAL A 134 -6.50 8.79 -20.70
C VAL A 134 -7.10 10.19 -20.65
N LEU A 135 -8.43 10.32 -20.58
CA LEU A 135 -9.09 11.64 -20.50
C LEU A 135 -8.71 12.40 -19.23
N ASN A 136 -8.59 11.72 -18.09
CA ASN A 136 -8.12 12.36 -16.86
C ASN A 136 -6.65 12.81 -16.96
N ALA A 137 -5.78 11.99 -17.56
CA ALA A 137 -4.39 12.35 -17.80
C ALA A 137 -4.28 13.55 -18.76
N LEU A 138 -5.03 13.55 -19.86
CA LEU A 138 -5.10 14.68 -20.79
C LEU A 138 -5.65 15.94 -20.14
N ARG A 139 -6.73 15.83 -19.34
CA ARG A 139 -7.27 16.95 -18.57
C ARG A 139 -6.20 17.53 -17.65
N LYS A 140 -5.54 16.69 -16.86
CA LYS A 140 -4.47 17.11 -15.94
C LYS A 140 -3.31 17.76 -16.70
N LEU A 141 -2.91 17.19 -17.84
CA LEU A 141 -1.87 17.74 -18.69
C LEU A 141 -2.27 19.14 -19.19
N SER A 142 -3.49 19.29 -19.70
CA SER A 142 -4.03 20.55 -20.20
C SER A 142 -4.17 21.64 -19.13
N THR A 143 -4.42 21.27 -17.87
CA THR A 143 -4.52 22.25 -16.76
C THR A 143 -3.18 22.53 -16.09
N SER A 144 -2.23 21.59 -16.13
CA SER A 144 -0.93 21.71 -15.46
C SER A 144 0.18 22.24 -16.37
N THR A 145 -0.08 22.33 -17.68
CA THR A 145 0.87 22.82 -18.67
C THR A 145 0.19 23.80 -19.61
N PRO A 146 0.92 24.76 -20.19
CA PRO A 146 0.38 25.68 -21.18
C PRO A 146 0.24 25.02 -22.57
N ILE A 147 -0.02 23.71 -22.65
CA ILE A 147 -0.06 22.98 -23.93
C ILE A 147 -1.15 23.50 -24.87
N LEU A 148 -2.27 23.98 -24.33
CA LEU A 148 -3.40 24.51 -25.10
C LEU A 148 -3.24 26.00 -25.46
N THR A 149 -2.44 26.75 -24.68
CA THR A 149 -2.24 28.20 -24.86
C THR A 149 -0.94 28.52 -25.59
N GLU A 150 0.12 27.74 -25.36
CA GLU A 150 1.47 27.95 -25.89
C GLU A 150 2.13 26.62 -26.31
N PRO A 151 1.62 25.94 -27.35
CA PRO A 151 2.12 24.63 -27.79
C PRO A 151 3.61 24.65 -28.18
N GLN A 152 4.14 25.80 -28.63
CA GLN A 152 5.57 25.98 -28.93
C GLN A 152 6.48 25.79 -27.70
N LYS A 153 6.01 26.11 -26.49
CA LYS A 153 6.78 25.95 -25.25
C LYS A 153 6.76 24.50 -24.73
N MET A 154 5.95 23.62 -25.31
CA MET A 154 5.83 22.22 -24.92
C MET A 154 7.19 21.50 -24.90
N ARG A 155 8.04 21.76 -25.90
CA ARG A 155 9.40 21.15 -25.96
C ARG A 155 10.23 21.52 -24.73
N GLN A 156 10.25 22.80 -24.35
CA GLN A 156 10.98 23.28 -23.19
C GLN A 156 10.40 22.69 -21.90
N HIS A 157 9.07 22.64 -21.77
CA HIS A 157 8.41 22.04 -20.60
C HIS A 157 8.70 20.54 -20.47
N ALA A 158 8.66 19.79 -21.56
CA ALA A 158 8.97 18.36 -21.57
C ALA A 158 10.41 18.10 -21.11
N LEU A 159 11.38 18.85 -21.66
CA LEU A 159 12.79 18.74 -21.28
C LEU A 159 13.02 19.12 -19.81
N GLN A 160 12.35 20.17 -19.31
CA GLN A 160 12.42 20.56 -17.91
C GLN A 160 11.78 19.50 -16.99
N ALA A 161 10.68 18.89 -17.40
CA ALA A 161 9.99 17.86 -16.62
C ALA A 161 10.87 16.62 -16.42
N VAL A 162 11.52 16.13 -17.48
CA VAL A 162 12.45 15.00 -17.38
C VAL A 162 13.73 15.36 -16.62
N ALA A 163 14.24 16.58 -16.76
CA ALA A 163 15.41 17.04 -16.02
C ALA A 163 15.13 17.20 -14.51
N LYS A 164 13.93 17.65 -14.13
CA LYS A 164 13.50 17.72 -12.72
C LYS A 164 13.41 16.34 -12.08
N LYS A 165 12.85 15.36 -12.79
CA LYS A 165 12.77 13.97 -12.33
C LYS A 165 14.16 13.37 -12.06
N ALA A 166 15.11 13.56 -12.98
CA ALA A 166 16.48 13.09 -12.81
C ALA A 166 17.20 13.69 -11.58
N LYS A 167 16.99 15.00 -11.30
CA LYS A 167 17.57 15.66 -10.12
C LYS A 167 16.98 15.18 -8.80
N GLY A 168 15.69 14.83 -8.77
CA GLY A 168 15.03 14.28 -7.58
C GLY A 168 15.56 12.90 -7.17
N GLN A 169 15.93 12.06 -8.16
CA GLN A 169 16.49 10.73 -7.94
C GLN A 169 17.94 10.80 -7.42
N GLN A 170 18.76 11.72 -7.94
CA GLN A 170 20.16 11.87 -7.54
C GLN A 170 20.34 12.38 -6.10
N GLY A 171 19.40 13.18 -5.59
CA GLY A 171 19.39 13.62 -4.18
C GLY A 171 19.05 12.50 -3.19
N ASN A 172 18.32 11.47 -3.63
CA ASN A 172 17.89 10.37 -2.76
C ASN A 172 19.02 9.33 -2.57
N ASN A 173 19.81 9.06 -3.62
CA ASN A 173 20.94 8.12 -3.55
C ASN A 173 22.10 8.62 -2.66
N ASN A 174 22.35 9.92 -2.61
CA ASN A 174 23.40 10.48 -1.75
C ASN A 174 23.10 10.34 -0.24
N ASN A 175 21.82 10.20 0.12
CA ASN A 175 21.40 10.12 1.52
C ASN A 175 21.45 8.67 2.08
N MET A 176 21.63 7.67 1.21
CA MET A 176 21.68 6.25 1.58
C MET A 176 23.11 5.73 1.81
N MET A 177 24.13 6.47 1.35
CA MET A 177 25.56 6.13 1.52
C MET A 177 26.19 6.76 2.78
N SER A 178 25.41 7.44 3.62
CA SER A 178 25.89 8.18 4.80
C SER A 178 25.39 7.61 6.14
N LYS A 179 25.06 6.32 6.22
CA LYS A 179 24.73 5.64 7.48
C LYS A 179 25.59 4.42 7.69
#